data_AF-A0A8R1EV44-F1
#
_entry.id   AF-A0A8R1EV44-F1
#
_cell.length_a   1.000
_cell.length_b   1.000
_cell.length_c   1.000
_cell.angle_alpha   90.00
_cell.angle_beta   90.00
_cell.angle_gamma   90.00
#
_symmetry.space_group_name_H-M   'P 1'
#
loop_
_entity.id
_entity.type
_entity.pdbx_description
1 polymer ?
#
loop_
_entity_poly.entity_id
_entity_poly.type
_entity_poly.pdbx_seq_one_letter_code
_entity_poly.pdbx_strand_id
1 'polypeptide(L)'
;MKRGDLAKINNEVRRSLENDLDKWREVKSLEAAVKGRSLKKTKRALTLKSSPFTNLERPDGSTTYNRPEIRKLVLTHFSNLYAATTREPQSRYNHPDEPEILQHEVEHAIVTSKTNISPGPDQITMLQLKLGIESIAPHLTAALNQVLTNGRTPEDWKTVKISLLPKTTKPKKVKDYRPVALSSIVSKLFTKILTRRITAKSEDYLEESQAGFRRKIAGKVFATVDDLKAALEVAWASIDDGYLRRTVNSVKKRLRACVKARGSNFEILL
;
A
#
# COMPACT_ATOMS: atom_id res chain seq x y z
N MET A 1 -16.75 6.91 47.51
CA MET A 1 -16.08 5.79 46.79
C MET A 1 -14.60 6.14 46.65
N LYS A 2 -13.66 5.30 47.13
CA LYS A 2 -12.23 5.63 47.07
C LYS A 2 -11.70 5.41 45.64
N ARG A 3 -10.67 6.16 45.23
CA ARG A 3 -10.07 6.09 43.87
C ARG A 3 -9.61 4.67 43.48
N GLY A 4 -9.26 3.83 44.46
CA GLY A 4 -8.91 2.42 44.27
C GLY A 4 -10.09 1.50 43.94
N ASP A 5 -11.30 1.83 44.40
CA ASP A 5 -12.51 1.04 44.12
C ASP A 5 -12.98 1.25 42.67
N LEU A 6 -12.89 2.50 42.20
CA LEU A 6 -13.11 2.86 40.79
C LEU A 6 -12.15 2.14 39.84
N ALA A 7 -10.87 2.00 40.22
CA ALA A 7 -9.88 1.31 39.41
C ALA A 7 -10.16 -0.20 39.29
N LYS A 8 -10.60 -0.84 40.39
CA LYS A 8 -11.00 -2.25 40.39
C LYS A 8 -12.23 -2.48 39.50
N ILE A 9 -13.26 -1.65 39.64
CA ILE A 9 -14.47 -1.73 38.80
C ILE A 9 -14.11 -1.57 37.32
N ASN A 10 -13.27 -0.58 36.98
CA ASN A 10 -12.87 -0.36 35.59
C ASN A 10 -12.06 -1.54 35.01
N ASN A 11 -11.21 -2.18 35.82
CA ASN A 11 -10.49 -3.38 35.39
C ASN A 11 -11.42 -4.58 35.18
N GLU A 12 -12.43 -4.75 36.04
CA GLU A 12 -13.42 -5.82 35.90
C GLU A 12 -14.29 -5.62 34.66
N VAL A 13 -14.75 -4.39 34.43
CA VAL A 13 -15.51 -4.02 33.23
C VAL A 13 -14.69 -4.30 31.96
N ARG A 14 -13.40 -3.93 31.93
CA ARG A 14 -12.53 -4.26 30.78
C ARG A 14 -12.41 -5.76 30.55
N ARG A 15 -12.17 -6.54 31.60
CA ARG A 15 -12.05 -8.00 31.51
C ARG A 15 -13.34 -8.64 30.98
N SER A 16 -14.49 -8.19 31.48
CA SER A 16 -15.80 -8.66 31.00
C SER A 16 -16.01 -8.35 29.53
N LEU A 17 -15.72 -7.12 29.09
CA LEU A 17 -15.82 -6.72 27.68
C LEU A 17 -14.89 -7.54 26.78
N GLU A 18 -13.66 -7.82 27.20
CA GLU A 18 -12.72 -8.68 26.46
C GLU A 18 -13.27 -10.10 26.29
N ASN A 19 -13.79 -10.69 27.37
CA ASN A 19 -14.41 -12.03 27.34
C ASN A 19 -15.63 -12.09 26.43
N ASP A 20 -16.50 -11.08 26.48
CA ASP A 20 -17.70 -11.02 25.62
C ASP A 20 -17.34 -10.82 24.15
N LEU A 21 -16.30 -10.04 23.86
CA LEU A 21 -15.74 -9.88 22.52
C LEU A 21 -15.20 -11.20 21.97
N ASP A 22 -14.47 -11.98 22.77
CA ASP A 22 -13.92 -13.25 22.31
C ASP A 22 -15.00 -14.30 22.06
N LYS A 23 -16.01 -14.39 22.94
CA LYS A 23 -17.20 -15.22 22.71
C LYS A 23 -17.93 -14.83 21.43
N TRP A 24 -18.14 -13.52 21.21
CA TRP A 24 -18.79 -13.03 20.00
C TRP A 24 -17.98 -13.37 18.73
N ARG A 25 -16.65 -13.27 18.78
CA ARG A 25 -15.76 -13.66 17.67
C ARG A 25 -15.83 -15.15 17.35
N GLU A 26 -15.91 -15.98 18.38
CA GLU A 26 -16.04 -17.43 18.24
C GLU A 26 -17.34 -17.79 17.51
N VAL A 27 -18.48 -17.28 18.00
CA VAL A 27 -19.80 -17.48 17.37
C VAL A 27 -19.78 -17.05 15.90
N LYS A 28 -19.24 -15.87 15.59
CA LYS A 28 -19.15 -15.38 14.21
C LYS A 28 -18.19 -16.19 13.33
N SER A 29 -17.15 -16.78 13.91
CA SER A 29 -16.24 -17.66 13.18
C SER A 29 -16.91 -18.99 12.85
N LEU A 30 -17.69 -19.55 13.79
CA LEU A 30 -18.50 -20.76 13.59
C LEU A 30 -19.59 -20.55 12.54
N GLU A 31 -20.35 -19.44 12.62
CA GLU A 31 -21.35 -19.09 11.59
C GLU A 31 -20.73 -19.01 10.19
N ALA A 32 -19.51 -18.46 10.08
CA ALA A 32 -18.80 -18.38 8.82
C ALA A 32 -18.33 -19.75 8.32
N ALA A 33 -17.89 -20.64 9.22
CA ALA A 33 -17.51 -22.01 8.88
C ALA A 33 -18.69 -22.79 8.28
N VAL A 34 -19.85 -22.74 8.94
CA VAL A 34 -21.10 -23.38 8.50
C VAL A 34 -21.52 -22.88 7.12
N LYS A 35 -21.32 -21.58 6.84
CA LYS A 35 -21.64 -20.95 5.55
C LYS A 35 -20.54 -21.13 4.49
N GLY A 36 -19.53 -21.96 4.73
CA GLY A 36 -18.41 -22.19 3.80
C GLY A 36 -17.56 -20.95 3.51
N ARG A 37 -17.58 -19.93 4.38
CA ARG A 37 -16.84 -18.68 4.19
C ARG A 37 -15.40 -18.82 4.67
N SER A 38 -14.49 -18.06 4.05
CA SER A 38 -13.07 -18.05 4.43
C SER A 38 -12.86 -17.58 5.87
N LEU A 39 -12.47 -18.50 6.76
CA LEU A 39 -12.16 -18.23 8.17
C LEU A 39 -11.07 -17.15 8.34
N LYS A 40 -10.09 -17.11 7.42
CA LYS A 40 -9.06 -16.07 7.41
C LYS A 40 -9.63 -14.67 7.18
N LYS A 41 -10.61 -14.53 6.27
CA LYS A 41 -11.30 -13.25 6.02
C LYS A 41 -12.21 -12.90 7.21
N THR A 42 -12.91 -13.88 7.76
CA THR A 42 -13.78 -13.71 8.93
C THR A 42 -13.00 -13.22 10.15
N LYS A 43 -11.91 -13.91 10.53
CA LYS A 43 -11.05 -13.51 11.65
C LYS A 43 -10.52 -12.08 11.50
N ARG A 44 -10.16 -11.67 10.27
CA ARG A 44 -9.73 -10.30 9.98
C ARG A 44 -10.84 -9.27 10.13
N ALA A 45 -12.08 -9.60 9.75
CA ALA A 45 -13.24 -8.72 9.89
C ALA A 45 -13.68 -8.57 11.36
N LEU A 46 -13.48 -9.63 12.16
CA LEU A 46 -13.83 -9.69 13.59
C LEU A 46 -12.76 -9.09 14.52
N THR A 47 -11.58 -8.79 13.99
CA THR A 47 -10.56 -8.05 14.72
C THR A 47 -11.05 -6.62 14.89
N LEU A 48 -11.25 -6.18 16.14
CA LEU A 48 -11.55 -4.77 16.42
C LEU A 48 -10.43 -3.93 15.82
N LYS A 49 -10.78 -2.96 14.97
CA LYS A 49 -9.80 -2.02 14.42
C LYS A 49 -9.26 -1.20 15.60
N SER A 50 -8.12 -1.60 16.15
CA SER A 50 -7.42 -0.77 17.12
C SER A 50 -7.11 0.56 16.46
N SER A 51 -7.25 1.66 17.20
CA SER A 51 -6.73 2.93 16.72
C SER A 51 -5.23 2.72 16.47
N PRO A 52 -4.71 3.01 15.27
CA PRO A 52 -3.30 2.75 14.96
C PRO A 52 -2.33 3.56 15.85
N PHE A 53 -2.88 4.48 16.65
CA PHE A 53 -2.19 5.39 17.55
C PHE A 53 -2.82 5.34 18.94
N THR A 54 -2.24 4.51 19.81
CA THR A 54 -2.41 4.67 21.26
C THR A 54 -1.41 5.66 21.82
N ASN A 55 -0.21 5.70 21.23
CA ASN A 55 0.90 6.55 21.66
C ASN A 55 1.97 6.63 20.56
N LEU A 56 2.86 7.63 20.66
CA LEU A 56 3.96 7.83 19.74
C LEU A 56 5.15 8.46 20.47
N GLU A 57 6.36 8.03 20.17
CA GLU A 57 7.60 8.61 20.70
C GLU A 57 7.95 9.90 19.95
N ARG A 58 8.25 10.94 20.71
CA ARG A 58 8.73 12.25 20.26
C ARG A 58 10.22 12.17 19.87
N PRO A 59 10.75 13.17 19.16
CA PRO A 59 12.19 13.24 18.85
C PRO A 59 13.09 13.29 20.08
N ASP A 60 12.60 13.86 21.19
CA ASP A 60 13.30 13.94 22.48
C ASP A 60 13.29 12.62 23.29
N GLY A 61 12.67 11.55 22.76
CA GLY A 61 12.55 10.24 23.42
C GLY A 61 11.36 10.09 24.36
N SER A 62 10.61 11.17 24.66
CA SER A 62 9.40 11.10 25.46
C SER A 62 8.21 10.53 24.66
N THR A 63 7.18 9.99 25.32
CA THR A 63 6.00 9.43 24.65
C THR A 63 4.80 10.35 24.81
N THR A 64 4.08 10.60 23.71
CA THR A 64 2.76 11.26 23.74
C THR A 64 1.64 10.24 23.56
N TYR A 65 0.54 10.46 24.27
CA TYR A 65 -0.73 9.74 24.13
C TYR A 65 -1.83 10.67 23.58
N ASN A 66 -1.52 11.96 23.39
CA ASN A 66 -2.45 12.99 22.98
C ASN A 66 -2.67 12.91 21.46
N ARG A 67 -3.91 12.65 21.03
CA ARG A 67 -4.26 12.48 19.62
C ARG A 67 -3.91 13.68 18.73
N PRO A 68 -4.29 14.92 19.07
CA PRO A 68 -3.80 16.12 18.39
C PRO A 68 -2.28 16.19 18.22
N GLU A 69 -1.51 15.90 19.27
CA GLU A 69 -0.05 15.89 19.20
C GLU A 69 0.48 14.80 18.28
N ILE A 70 -0.06 13.58 18.36
CA ILE A 70 0.31 12.48 17.47
C ILE A 70 0.05 12.87 16.01
N ARG A 71 -1.11 13.50 15.72
CA ARG A 71 -1.44 13.99 14.38
C ARG A 71 -0.41 15.01 13.91
N LYS A 72 -0.02 15.97 14.77
CA LYS A 72 1.00 16.97 14.45
C LYS A 72 2.34 16.30 14.13
N LEU A 73 2.82 15.38 14.98
CA LEU A 73 4.07 14.65 14.76
C LEU A 73 4.09 13.88 13.43
N VAL A 74 2.99 13.19 13.13
CA VAL A 74 2.81 12.46 11.86
C VAL A 74 2.86 13.41 10.67
N LEU A 75 2.07 14.49 10.71
CA LEU A 75 2.00 15.46 9.62
C LEU A 75 3.36 16.10 9.38
N THR A 76 4.00 16.62 10.42
CA THR A 76 5.34 17.23 10.32
C THR A 76 6.36 16.25 9.73
N HIS A 77 6.38 15.00 10.19
CA HIS A 77 7.32 14.00 9.68
C HIS A 77 7.15 13.76 8.17
N PHE A 78 5.91 13.52 7.71
CA PHE A 78 5.67 13.23 6.29
C PHE A 78 5.73 14.47 5.41
N SER A 79 5.29 15.64 5.89
CA SER A 79 5.47 16.91 5.19
C SER A 79 6.95 17.15 4.92
N ASN A 80 7.82 16.98 5.91
CA ASN A 80 9.26 17.13 5.71
C ASN A 80 9.83 16.06 4.76
N LEU A 81 9.37 14.81 4.87
CA LEU A 81 9.83 13.71 4.01
C LEU A 81 9.49 13.94 2.53
N TYR A 82 8.31 14.50 2.25
CA TYR A 82 7.82 14.71 0.88
C TYR A 82 8.09 16.11 0.33
N ALA A 83 8.36 17.12 1.17
CA ALA A 83 8.72 18.46 0.73
C ALA A 83 10.07 18.51 0.00
N ALA A 84 10.99 17.57 0.28
CA ALA A 84 12.35 17.58 -0.23
C ALA A 84 12.52 17.14 -1.71
N THR A 85 11.43 16.82 -2.43
CA THR A 85 11.52 16.13 -3.74
C THR A 85 10.75 16.80 -4.88
N THR A 86 10.08 17.93 -4.65
CA THR A 86 9.36 18.66 -5.70
C THR A 86 10.34 19.49 -6.54
N ARG A 87 11.13 18.83 -7.40
CA ARG A 87 11.47 19.46 -8.67
C ARG A 87 10.18 19.45 -9.46
N GLU A 88 9.60 20.62 -9.72
CA GLU A 88 8.55 20.70 -10.73
C GLU A 88 9.13 20.13 -12.03
N PRO A 89 8.53 19.07 -12.59
CA PRO A 89 8.97 18.57 -13.87
C PRO A 89 8.81 19.70 -14.88
N GLN A 90 9.91 20.27 -15.34
CA GLN A 90 9.88 21.17 -16.47
C GLN A 90 9.36 20.36 -17.66
N SER A 91 8.21 20.76 -18.20
CA SER A 91 7.69 20.16 -19.43
C SER A 91 8.69 20.43 -20.55
N ARG A 92 9.53 19.44 -20.85
CA ARG A 92 10.46 19.47 -21.99
C ARG A 92 9.83 18.89 -23.26
N TYR A 93 8.60 18.38 -23.15
CA TYR A 93 7.90 17.68 -24.22
C TYR A 93 6.60 18.42 -24.51
N ASN A 94 6.62 19.22 -25.58
CA ASN A 94 5.40 19.60 -26.28
C ASN A 94 5.09 18.43 -27.21
N HIS A 95 4.13 17.58 -26.85
CA HIS A 95 3.57 16.61 -27.79
C HIS A 95 2.37 17.26 -28.47
N PRO A 96 2.43 17.53 -29.79
CA PRO A 96 1.27 18.01 -30.52
C PRO A 96 0.18 16.93 -30.68
N ASP A 97 0.53 15.64 -30.53
CA ASP A 97 -0.33 14.53 -30.98
C ASP A 97 -0.39 13.33 -30.00
N GLU A 98 -0.57 13.56 -28.69
CA GLU A 98 -0.97 12.43 -27.83
C GLU A 98 -2.44 12.09 -28.17
N PRO A 99 -2.75 10.86 -28.61
CA PRO A 99 -4.11 10.52 -29.00
C PRO A 99 -5.04 10.63 -27.79
N GLU A 100 -6.26 11.08 -28.01
CA GLU A 100 -7.27 11.13 -26.96
C GLU A 100 -7.48 9.76 -26.30
N ILE A 101 -7.80 9.78 -25.02
CA ILE A 101 -8.28 8.60 -24.29
C ILE A 101 -9.60 8.18 -24.90
N LEU A 102 -9.66 6.92 -25.34
CA LEU A 102 -10.86 6.34 -25.91
C LEU A 102 -11.76 5.82 -24.78
N GLN A 103 -13.08 5.87 -24.97
CA GLN A 103 -14.05 5.43 -23.97
C GLN A 103 -13.82 3.97 -23.53
N HIS A 104 -13.50 3.09 -24.47
CA HIS A 104 -13.21 1.69 -24.18
C HIS A 104 -11.99 1.50 -23.25
N GLU A 105 -11.02 2.43 -23.25
CA GLU A 105 -9.89 2.39 -22.33
C GLU A 105 -10.34 2.69 -20.89
N VAL A 106 -11.26 3.64 -20.74
CA VAL A 106 -11.88 3.99 -19.45
C VAL A 106 -12.71 2.81 -18.92
N GLU A 107 -13.57 2.25 -19.76
CA GLU A 107 -14.40 1.08 -19.41
C GLU A 107 -13.52 -0.10 -19.00
N HIS A 108 -12.52 -0.42 -19.81
CA HIS A 108 -11.57 -1.48 -19.51
C HIS A 108 -10.84 -1.20 -18.18
N ALA A 109 -10.41 0.04 -17.93
CA ALA A 109 -9.75 0.41 -16.68
C ALA A 109 -10.67 0.22 -15.46
N ILE A 110 -11.96 0.54 -15.58
CA ILE A 110 -12.98 0.33 -14.54
C ILE A 110 -13.19 -1.16 -14.30
N VAL A 111 -13.51 -1.94 -15.35
CA VAL A 111 -13.83 -3.37 -15.26
C VAL A 111 -12.68 -4.16 -14.62
N THR A 112 -11.45 -3.93 -15.10
CA THR A 112 -10.25 -4.65 -14.62
C THR A 112 -9.75 -4.16 -13.25
N SER A 113 -10.32 -3.10 -12.68
CA SER A 113 -9.92 -2.63 -11.35
C SER A 113 -10.58 -3.44 -10.24
N LYS A 114 -9.89 -3.61 -9.11
CA LYS A 114 -10.45 -4.30 -7.94
C LYS A 114 -11.62 -3.49 -7.37
N THR A 115 -12.76 -4.13 -7.15
CA THR A 115 -13.97 -3.47 -6.66
C THR A 115 -13.81 -2.96 -5.22
N ASN A 116 -13.23 -3.77 -4.33
CA ASN A 116 -13.13 -3.46 -2.89
C ASN A 116 -11.86 -2.67 -2.55
N ILE A 117 -11.66 -1.53 -3.21
CA ILE A 117 -10.60 -0.58 -2.89
C ILE A 117 -11.15 0.60 -2.09
N SER A 118 -10.37 1.09 -1.13
CA SER A 118 -10.77 2.22 -0.30
C SER A 118 -10.81 3.52 -1.12
N PRO A 119 -11.87 4.33 -0.96
CA PRO A 119 -11.99 5.61 -1.66
C PRO A 119 -10.99 6.64 -1.12
N GLY A 120 -10.79 7.70 -1.91
CA GLY A 120 -10.06 8.88 -1.48
C GLY A 120 -10.91 9.79 -0.57
N PRO A 121 -10.48 11.04 -0.37
CA PRO A 121 -11.28 12.06 0.33
C PRO A 121 -12.64 12.31 -0.33
N ASP A 122 -12.70 12.21 -1.67
CA ASP A 122 -13.88 12.36 -2.53
C ASP A 122 -15.00 11.32 -2.30
N GLN A 123 -14.73 10.26 -1.53
CA GLN A 123 -15.66 9.16 -1.25
C GLN A 123 -16.18 8.38 -2.47
N ILE A 124 -15.67 8.66 -3.68
CA ILE A 124 -16.02 7.92 -4.89
C ILE A 124 -15.41 6.52 -4.79
N THR A 125 -16.25 5.49 -4.92
CA THR A 125 -15.83 4.09 -4.86
C THR A 125 -15.79 3.44 -6.24
N MET A 126 -14.92 2.44 -6.41
CA MET A 126 -14.88 1.65 -7.65
C MET A 126 -16.18 0.88 -7.88
N LEU A 127 -16.92 0.54 -6.82
CA LEU A 127 -18.22 -0.10 -6.95
C LEU A 127 -19.24 0.81 -7.64
N GLN A 128 -19.33 2.08 -7.24
CA GLN A 128 -20.22 3.05 -7.90
C GLN A 128 -19.88 3.20 -9.39
N LEU A 129 -18.59 3.29 -9.73
CA LEU A 129 -18.16 3.40 -11.13
C LEU A 129 -18.50 2.15 -11.95
N LYS A 130 -18.42 0.97 -11.34
CA LYS A 130 -18.78 -0.29 -12.01
C LYS A 130 -20.29 -0.43 -12.22
N LEU A 131 -21.09 -0.01 -11.25
CA LEU A 131 -22.56 -0.08 -11.34
C LEU A 131 -23.13 0.92 -12.36
N GLY A 132 -22.52 2.10 -12.48
CA GLY A 132 -22.95 3.15 -13.39
C GLY A 132 -22.12 3.27 -14.67
N ILE A 133 -21.39 2.21 -15.07
CA ILE A 133 -20.34 2.29 -16.10
C ILE A 133 -20.84 2.89 -17.42
N GLU A 134 -22.00 2.46 -17.92
CA GLU A 134 -22.57 2.90 -19.20
C GLU A 134 -22.86 4.41 -19.21
N SER A 135 -23.36 4.94 -18.09
CA SER A 135 -23.67 6.37 -17.96
C SER A 135 -22.43 7.21 -17.70
N ILE A 136 -21.50 6.70 -16.88
CA ILE A 136 -20.37 7.50 -16.37
C ILE A 136 -19.14 7.46 -17.28
N ALA A 137 -18.94 6.40 -18.06
CA ALA A 137 -17.77 6.24 -18.90
C ALA A 137 -17.61 7.36 -19.95
N PRO A 138 -18.65 7.81 -20.67
CA PRO A 138 -18.52 8.93 -21.61
C PRO A 138 -18.08 10.22 -20.91
N HIS A 139 -18.69 10.53 -19.76
CA HIS A 139 -18.38 11.73 -18.98
C HIS A 139 -16.95 11.71 -18.40
N LEU A 140 -16.53 10.56 -17.87
CA LEU A 140 -15.16 10.37 -17.39
C LEU A 140 -14.17 10.50 -18.55
N THR A 141 -14.48 9.96 -19.72
CA THR A 141 -13.60 10.06 -20.90
C THR A 141 -13.37 11.53 -21.27
N ALA A 142 -14.44 12.32 -21.39
CA ALA A 142 -14.33 13.76 -21.67
C ALA A 142 -13.51 14.49 -20.60
N ALA A 143 -13.76 14.23 -19.31
CA ALA A 143 -13.03 14.86 -18.22
C ALA A 143 -11.53 14.48 -18.21
N LEU A 144 -11.20 13.21 -18.47
CA LEU A 144 -9.82 12.74 -18.54
C LEU A 144 -9.08 13.32 -19.74
N ASN A 145 -9.75 13.51 -20.88
CA ASN A 145 -9.17 14.18 -22.04
C ASN A 145 -8.90 15.66 -21.76
N GLN A 146 -9.79 16.36 -21.06
CA GLN A 146 -9.51 17.74 -20.62
C GLN A 146 -8.27 17.83 -19.73
N VAL A 147 -8.08 16.87 -18.81
CA VAL A 147 -6.87 16.79 -17.98
C VAL A 147 -5.64 16.52 -18.83
N LEU A 148 -5.74 15.63 -19.82
CA LEU A 148 -4.65 15.29 -20.75
C LEU A 148 -4.23 16.50 -21.60
N THR A 149 -5.19 17.20 -22.20
CA THR A 149 -4.95 18.36 -23.07
C THR A 149 -4.44 19.57 -22.30
N ASN A 150 -5.04 19.88 -21.14
CA ASN A 150 -4.71 21.09 -20.39
C ASN A 150 -3.50 20.91 -19.47
N GLY A 151 -3.05 19.67 -19.25
CA GLY A 151 -1.98 19.34 -18.31
C GLY A 151 -2.31 19.67 -16.84
N ARG A 152 -3.58 19.91 -16.51
CA ARG A 152 -4.04 20.33 -15.18
C ARG A 152 -4.98 19.29 -14.59
N THR A 153 -4.67 18.84 -13.38
CA THR A 153 -5.51 17.91 -12.63
C THR A 153 -6.44 18.65 -11.65
N PRO A 154 -7.62 18.08 -11.33
CA PRO A 154 -8.49 18.61 -10.29
C PRO A 154 -7.77 18.71 -8.94
N GLU A 155 -8.11 19.73 -8.14
CA GLU A 155 -7.51 19.94 -6.82
C GLU A 155 -7.77 18.77 -5.87
N ASP A 156 -8.94 18.13 -6.01
CA ASP A 156 -9.31 16.93 -5.26
C ASP A 156 -8.34 15.76 -5.46
N TRP A 157 -7.65 15.68 -6.61
CA TRP A 157 -6.65 14.64 -6.87
C TRP A 157 -5.35 14.89 -6.11
N LYS A 158 -5.07 16.15 -5.76
CA LYS A 158 -3.90 16.53 -4.96
C LYS A 158 -4.11 16.26 -3.48
N THR A 159 -5.37 16.11 -3.05
CA THR A 159 -5.71 15.77 -1.67
C THR A 159 -5.77 14.25 -1.50
N VAL A 160 -5.08 13.74 -0.47
CA VAL A 160 -5.05 12.30 -0.16
C VAL A 160 -5.33 12.05 1.31
N LYS A 161 -6.00 10.93 1.60
CA LYS A 161 -6.15 10.45 2.97
C LYS A 161 -5.01 9.50 3.30
N ILE A 162 -4.18 9.85 4.28
CA ILE A 162 -3.07 9.00 4.70
C ILE A 162 -3.56 8.00 5.75
N SER A 163 -3.40 6.72 5.44
CA SER A 163 -3.58 5.61 6.40
C SER A 163 -2.21 5.05 6.78
N LEU A 164 -1.95 4.91 8.07
CA LEU A 164 -0.65 4.43 8.55
C LEU A 164 -0.72 2.95 8.92
N LEU A 165 0.14 2.15 8.32
CA LEU A 165 0.25 0.72 8.54
C LEU A 165 1.51 0.38 9.34
N PRO A 166 1.43 -0.37 10.44
CA PRO A 166 2.60 -0.71 11.24
C PRO A 166 3.56 -1.62 10.45
N LYS A 167 4.87 -1.33 10.52
CA LYS A 167 5.95 -2.19 9.97
C LYS A 167 6.29 -3.33 10.92
N THR A 168 6.09 -3.12 12.21
CA THR A 168 6.43 -4.05 13.30
C THR A 168 5.21 -4.28 14.21
N THR A 169 5.28 -5.28 15.08
CA THR A 169 4.19 -5.62 16.01
C THR A 169 3.96 -4.56 17.09
N LYS A 170 5.00 -3.81 17.46
CA LYS A 170 4.97 -2.77 18.50
C LYS A 170 5.62 -1.47 17.98
N PRO A 171 4.96 -0.76 17.05
CA PRO A 171 5.50 0.49 16.52
C PRO A 171 5.55 1.55 17.64
N LYS A 172 6.65 2.31 17.72
CA LYS A 172 6.80 3.40 18.70
C LYS A 172 7.06 4.74 18.04
N LYS A 173 7.76 4.76 16.91
CA LYS A 173 8.16 5.97 16.18
C LYS A 173 7.36 6.11 14.89
N VAL A 174 7.22 7.33 14.37
CA VAL A 174 6.51 7.58 13.08
C VAL A 174 7.12 6.75 11.95
N LYS A 175 8.45 6.60 11.93
CA LYS A 175 9.19 5.79 10.95
C LYS A 175 8.84 4.30 10.96
N ASP A 176 8.27 3.80 12.05
CA ASP A 176 7.83 2.40 12.19
C ASP A 176 6.50 2.15 11.48
N TYR A 177 5.88 3.19 10.90
CA TYR A 177 4.70 3.09 10.08
C TYR A 177 5.02 3.28 8.60
N ARG A 178 4.21 2.66 7.74
CA ARG A 178 4.17 2.90 6.31
C ARG A 178 2.98 3.82 6.01
N PRO A 179 3.20 5.00 5.42
CA PRO A 179 2.10 5.80 4.90
C PRO A 179 1.52 5.10 3.67
N VAL A 180 0.19 4.96 3.65
CA VAL A 180 -0.57 4.56 2.48
C VAL A 180 -1.48 5.72 2.11
N ALA A 181 -1.19 6.35 0.98
CA ALA A 181 -2.00 7.42 0.43
C ALA A 181 -3.24 6.85 -0.27
N LEU A 182 -4.41 7.16 0.25
CA LEU A 182 -5.69 6.89 -0.39
C LEU A 182 -6.06 8.12 -1.22
N SER A 183 -5.70 8.09 -2.50
CA SER A 183 -6.09 9.09 -3.50
C SER A 183 -7.41 8.74 -4.19
N SER A 184 -7.96 9.74 -4.89
CA SER A 184 -9.15 9.63 -5.73
C SER A 184 -9.09 8.39 -6.63
N ILE A 185 -10.24 7.73 -6.77
CA ILE A 185 -10.39 6.60 -7.69
C ILE A 185 -10.23 7.04 -9.15
N VAL A 186 -10.71 8.24 -9.49
CA VAL A 186 -10.62 8.77 -10.86
C VAL A 186 -9.17 9.07 -11.23
N SER A 187 -8.40 9.66 -10.31
CA SER A 187 -6.95 9.85 -10.48
C SER A 187 -6.23 8.52 -10.74
N LYS A 188 -6.56 7.47 -9.96
CA LYS A 188 -5.99 6.13 -10.18
C LYS A 188 -6.37 5.56 -11.54
N LEU A 189 -7.60 5.74 -12.01
CA LEU A 189 -8.02 5.30 -13.34
C LEU A 189 -7.21 5.98 -14.44
N PHE A 190 -7.05 7.30 -14.36
CA PHE A 190 -6.21 8.06 -15.30
C PHE A 190 -4.78 7.52 -15.34
N THR A 191 -4.13 7.37 -14.18
CA THR A 191 -2.76 6.82 -14.12
C THR A 191 -2.69 5.38 -14.64
N LYS A 192 -3.73 4.57 -14.47
CA LYS A 192 -3.78 3.19 -14.96
C LYS A 192 -3.86 3.13 -16.48
N ILE A 193 -4.63 4.03 -17.10
CA ILE A 193 -4.72 4.17 -18.56
C ILE A 193 -3.36 4.61 -19.11
N LEU A 194 -2.77 5.67 -18.57
CA LEU A 194 -1.46 6.15 -18.98
C LEU A 194 -0.37 5.10 -18.79
N THR A 195 -0.36 4.42 -17.65
CA THR A 195 0.59 3.32 -17.40
C THR A 195 0.45 2.24 -18.47
N ARG A 196 -0.78 1.87 -18.86
CA ARG A 196 -0.99 0.86 -19.91
C ARG A 196 -0.42 1.31 -21.26
N ARG A 197 -0.65 2.57 -21.65
CA ARG A 197 -0.11 3.14 -22.91
C ARG A 197 1.42 3.19 -22.89
N ILE A 198 2.01 3.68 -21.79
CA ILE A 198 3.47 3.77 -21.62
C ILE A 198 4.08 2.36 -21.63
N THR A 199 3.54 1.42 -20.86
CA THR A 199 4.03 0.03 -20.83
C THR A 199 3.98 -0.62 -22.21
N ALA A 200 2.91 -0.38 -22.99
CA ALA A 200 2.79 -0.95 -24.33
C ALA A 200 3.88 -0.44 -25.29
N LYS A 201 4.32 0.81 -25.12
CA LYS A 201 5.41 1.40 -25.93
C LYS A 201 6.80 1.10 -25.36
N SER A 202 6.94 0.89 -24.05
CA SER A 202 8.25 0.77 -23.41
C SER A 202 8.81 -0.65 -23.40
N GLU A 203 7.99 -1.69 -23.55
CA GLU A 203 8.40 -3.09 -23.34
C GLU A 203 9.58 -3.50 -24.24
N ASP A 204 9.61 -3.02 -25.48
CA ASP A 204 10.68 -3.30 -26.45
C ASP A 204 12.02 -2.62 -26.12
N TYR A 205 12.00 -1.63 -25.21
CA TYR A 205 13.18 -0.86 -24.79
C TYR A 205 13.73 -1.30 -23.43
N LEU A 206 13.07 -2.23 -22.74
CA LEU A 206 13.44 -2.64 -21.39
C LEU A 206 14.29 -3.93 -21.42
N GLU A 207 15.53 -3.83 -20.93
CA GLU A 207 16.42 -4.99 -20.74
C GLU A 207 15.78 -6.09 -19.90
N GLU A 208 16.13 -7.35 -20.17
CA GLU A 208 15.68 -8.51 -19.37
C GLU A 208 16.09 -8.43 -17.90
N SER A 209 17.19 -7.73 -17.61
CA SER A 209 17.69 -7.47 -16.25
C SER A 209 16.68 -6.70 -15.38
N GLN A 210 15.82 -5.88 -16.02
CA GLN A 210 14.76 -5.12 -15.36
C GLN A 210 13.57 -6.05 -15.08
N ALA A 211 13.51 -6.66 -13.90
CA ALA A 211 12.42 -7.57 -13.51
C ALA A 211 11.33 -6.91 -12.63
N GLY A 212 11.65 -5.79 -11.98
CA GLY A 212 10.73 -5.10 -11.08
C GLY A 212 9.55 -4.46 -11.81
N PHE A 213 8.33 -4.63 -11.31
CA PHE A 213 7.11 -3.96 -11.80
C PHE A 213 6.73 -4.22 -13.28
N ARG A 214 7.33 -5.22 -13.94
CA ARG A 214 6.94 -5.66 -15.30
C ARG A 214 5.89 -6.76 -15.28
N ARG A 215 5.05 -6.77 -16.32
CA ARG A 215 4.09 -7.85 -16.53
C ARG A 215 4.86 -9.10 -16.98
N LYS A 216 4.48 -10.28 -16.49
CA LYS A 216 5.05 -11.59 -16.87
C LYS A 216 6.50 -11.91 -16.43
N ILE A 217 7.29 -10.96 -15.93
CA ILE A 217 8.62 -11.23 -15.29
C ILE A 217 8.48 -11.38 -13.77
N ALA A 218 7.33 -11.87 -13.30
CA ALA A 218 7.13 -12.18 -11.89
C ALA A 218 7.81 -13.52 -11.57
N GLY A 219 9.12 -13.47 -11.40
CA GLY A 219 9.97 -14.61 -11.02
C GLY A 219 10.21 -15.58 -12.16
N LYS A 220 11.44 -15.67 -12.67
CA LYS A 220 11.89 -16.91 -13.33
C LYS A 220 11.66 -18.04 -12.31
N VAL A 221 10.77 -18.97 -12.63
CA VAL A 221 10.60 -20.19 -11.86
C VAL A 221 11.73 -21.11 -12.29
N PHE A 222 12.68 -21.33 -11.38
CA PHE A 222 13.74 -22.30 -11.59
C PHE A 222 13.20 -23.68 -11.21
N ALA A 223 13.42 -24.67 -12.09
CA ALA A 223 12.91 -26.02 -11.88
C ALA A 223 13.56 -26.70 -10.67
N THR A 224 14.83 -26.37 -10.42
CA THR A 224 15.61 -26.87 -9.27
C THR A 224 16.32 -25.74 -8.51
N VAL A 225 16.81 -26.07 -7.31
CA VAL A 225 17.62 -25.17 -6.49
C VAL A 225 18.97 -24.88 -7.16
N ASP A 226 19.53 -25.85 -7.89
CA ASP A 226 20.81 -25.70 -8.60
C ASP A 226 20.68 -24.74 -9.79
N ASP A 227 19.57 -24.79 -10.52
CA ASP A 227 19.30 -23.84 -11.60
C ASP A 227 19.19 -22.39 -11.08
N LEU A 228 18.57 -22.22 -9.90
CA LEU A 228 18.51 -20.93 -9.22
C LEU A 228 19.91 -20.47 -8.78
N LYS A 229 20.73 -21.37 -8.24
CA LYS A 229 22.10 -21.08 -7.79
C LYS A 229 22.99 -20.64 -8.95
N ALA A 230 22.98 -21.38 -10.06
CA ALA A 230 23.73 -21.05 -11.26
C ALA A 230 23.33 -19.68 -11.84
N ALA A 231 22.02 -19.40 -11.93
CA ALA A 231 21.52 -18.12 -12.41
C ALA A 231 21.89 -16.95 -11.48
N LEU A 232 21.91 -17.17 -10.16
CA LEU A 232 22.31 -16.17 -9.18
C LEU A 232 23.81 -15.87 -9.26
N GLU A 233 24.67 -16.87 -9.47
CA GLU A 233 26.12 -16.65 -9.64
C GLU A 233 26.44 -15.86 -10.90
N VAL A 234 25.78 -16.18 -12.03
CA VAL A 234 25.91 -15.41 -13.27
C VAL A 234 25.44 -13.97 -13.08
N ALA A 235 24.28 -13.77 -12.44
CA ALA A 235 23.79 -12.43 -12.13
C ALA A 235 24.68 -11.68 -11.13
N TRP A 236 25.31 -12.39 -10.19
CA TRP A 236 26.24 -11.81 -9.22
C TRP A 236 27.54 -11.35 -9.87
N ALA A 237 28.03 -12.11 -10.87
CA ALA A 237 29.23 -11.78 -11.63
C ALA A 237 29.00 -10.62 -12.62
N SER A 238 27.78 -10.40 -13.09
CA SER A 238 27.43 -9.33 -14.04
C SER A 238 27.06 -8.00 -13.39
N ILE A 239 26.98 -7.95 -12.05
CA ILE A 239 26.65 -6.73 -11.31
C ILE A 239 27.90 -5.83 -11.18
N ASP A 240 27.79 -4.59 -11.69
CA ASP A 240 28.79 -3.53 -11.51
C ASP A 240 29.15 -3.28 -10.03
N ASP A 241 30.45 -3.19 -9.74
CA ASP A 241 31.06 -3.21 -8.42
C ASP A 241 30.74 -1.94 -7.59
N GLY A 242 30.26 -0.87 -8.23
CA GLY A 242 30.02 0.42 -7.58
C GLY A 242 28.71 0.54 -6.76
N TYR A 243 27.56 0.44 -7.43
CA TYR A 243 26.26 0.84 -6.86
C TYR A 243 25.32 -0.34 -6.57
N LEU A 244 25.26 -1.29 -7.52
CA LEU A 244 24.35 -2.42 -7.43
C LEU A 244 24.80 -3.43 -6.35
N ARG A 245 26.11 -3.70 -6.24
CA ARG A 245 26.65 -4.62 -5.23
C ARG A 245 26.38 -4.17 -3.79
N ARG A 246 26.48 -2.87 -3.50
CA ARG A 246 26.09 -2.29 -2.18
C ARG A 246 24.60 -2.49 -1.88
N THR A 247 23.74 -2.28 -2.88
CA THR A 247 22.28 -2.44 -2.75
C THR A 247 21.93 -3.90 -2.47
N VAL A 248 22.52 -4.84 -3.20
CA VAL A 248 22.29 -6.29 -3.02
C VAL A 248 22.90 -6.80 -1.70
N ASN A 249 24.06 -6.31 -1.29
CA ASN A 249 24.62 -6.60 0.05
C ASN A 249 23.69 -6.14 1.18
N SER A 250 22.97 -5.03 0.99
CA SER A 250 21.94 -4.60 1.94
C SER A 250 20.77 -5.60 2.02
N VAL A 251 20.43 -6.29 0.92
CA VAL A 251 19.41 -7.35 0.90
C VAL A 251 19.87 -8.53 1.75
N LYS A 252 21.13 -8.99 1.63
CA LYS A 252 21.69 -10.07 2.47
C LYS A 252 21.62 -9.72 3.96
N LYS A 253 21.97 -8.48 4.32
CA LYS A 253 21.86 -7.97 5.70
C LYS A 253 20.40 -7.96 6.19
N ARG A 254 19.46 -7.52 5.34
CA ARG A 254 18.02 -7.49 5.65
C ARG A 254 17.43 -8.90 5.76
N LEU A 255 17.86 -9.83 4.92
CA LEU A 255 17.43 -11.23 4.95
C LEU A 255 17.87 -11.89 6.26
N ARG A 256 19.14 -11.72 6.64
CA ARG A 256 19.68 -12.18 7.94
C ARG A 256 18.91 -11.59 9.12
N ALA A 257 18.56 -10.31 9.07
CA ALA A 257 17.74 -9.67 10.10
C ALA A 257 16.31 -10.24 10.15
N CYS A 258 15.69 -10.53 9.00
CA CYS A 258 14.38 -11.17 8.92
C CYS A 258 14.38 -12.60 9.46
N VAL A 259 15.44 -13.39 9.18
CA VAL A 259 15.63 -14.75 9.70
C VAL A 259 15.79 -14.72 11.22
N LYS A 260 16.65 -13.83 11.73
CA LYS A 260 16.85 -13.63 13.18
C LYS A 260 15.57 -13.20 13.89
N ALA A 261 14.72 -12.39 13.24
CA ALA A 261 13.45 -11.93 13.80
C ALA A 261 12.32 -12.99 13.77
N ARG A 262 12.45 -14.06 12.97
CA ARG A 262 11.45 -15.14 12.85
C ARG A 262 11.79 -16.42 13.62
N GLY A 263 12.98 -16.51 14.23
CA GLY A 263 13.34 -17.60 15.14
C GLY A 263 13.36 -18.99 14.49
N SER A 264 13.85 -19.11 13.26
CA SER A 264 13.92 -20.40 12.56
C SER A 264 15.34 -20.69 12.06
N ASN A 265 15.88 -21.84 12.47
CA ASN A 265 17.09 -22.44 11.93
C ASN A 265 16.86 -22.77 10.44
N PHE A 266 17.54 -22.04 9.56
CA PHE A 266 17.90 -22.50 8.22
C PHE A 266 19.41 -22.78 8.25
N GLU A 267 19.81 -23.75 9.06
CA GLU A 267 21.01 -24.53 8.73
C GLU A 267 20.56 -25.53 7.68
N ILE A 268 21.40 -25.76 6.67
CA ILE A 268 21.10 -26.43 5.40
C ILE A 268 20.40 -25.50 4.40
N LEU A 269 21.23 -24.71 3.71
CA LEU A 269 21.20 -24.53 2.25
C LEU A 269 22.45 -23.70 1.86
N LEU A 270 23.57 -24.41 1.71
CA LEU A 270 24.69 -24.04 0.83
C LEU A 270 24.79 -25.13 -0.23
#